data_AF-A0A8C4NAE8-F1
#
_entry.id   AF-A0A8C4NAE8-F1
#
_cell.length_a   1.000
_cell.length_b   1.000
_cell.length_c   1.000
_cell.angle_alpha   90.00
_cell.angle_beta   90.00
_cell.angle_gamma   90.00
#
_symmetry.space_group_name_H-M   'P 1'
#
loop_
_entity.id
_entity.type
_entity.pdbx_description
1 polymer ?
#
loop_
_entity_poly.entity_id
_entity_poly.type
_entity_poly.pdbx_seq_one_letter_code
_entity_poly.pdbx_strand_id
1 'polypeptide(L)'
;MTSVKAPKPVWDTGREIMLIECFQENPFLWDNTNGNYFKKNMRNTKLQELCQNLGFAKNGIMFTEDDVKMKWKILRGSFVRELKKVETVGRISASGSGQMYASHSRWQHFDRLAFLRDYLRPRNSWSSDERFHQDSDGSPVATPETRPALRTCRRDSVMNPQFVQQLGVGTRWQFGDVLGLEPELLLMVPRPVVAALLLFPVSEKYETYRQEEEERLEADGYSPPKHLYFVKQTIENACGTIGLIHAIGNNKNIDFAENSALKLFLDSTVGMTPEERGRQLEKDTSIRASHESSAQEGQTEAPSLDKKVDLHFVAFVNVDGVLYELDGRKPFPIAHGNTSEDALLEDATAVFRQYMQRDPEELRFTVIALSAVS
;
A
#
# COMPACT_ATOMS: atom_id res chain seq x y z
N MET A 1 5.74 33.49 2.83
CA MET A 1 7.21 33.37 2.69
C MET A 1 7.49 32.04 2.00
N THR A 2 7.96 32.07 0.75
CA THR A 2 8.33 30.86 0.00
C THR A 2 9.47 30.15 0.72
N SER A 3 9.22 28.93 1.20
CA SER A 3 10.26 28.07 1.79
C SER A 3 11.30 27.76 0.72
N VAL A 4 12.46 28.40 0.79
CA VAL A 4 13.59 28.11 -0.08
C VAL A 4 14.12 26.75 0.33
N LYS A 5 13.88 25.72 -0.50
CA LYS A 5 14.38 24.36 -0.25
C LYS A 5 15.90 24.42 -0.06
N ALA A 6 16.37 23.81 1.03
CA ALA A 6 17.81 23.73 1.32
C ALA A 6 18.55 23.09 0.14
N PRO A 7 19.73 23.62 -0.24
CA PRO A 7 20.47 23.10 -1.38
C PRO A 7 20.96 21.67 -1.08
N LYS A 8 20.83 20.77 -2.07
CA LYS A 8 21.18 19.35 -1.97
C LYS A 8 22.55 19.04 -2.59
N PRO A 9 23.28 18.01 -2.13
CA PRO A 9 24.56 17.63 -2.73
C PRO A 9 24.39 17.09 -4.15
N VAL A 10 25.25 17.52 -5.07
CA VAL A 10 25.24 17.06 -6.46
C VAL A 10 25.98 15.73 -6.60
N TRP A 11 25.29 14.72 -7.12
CA TRP A 11 25.86 13.41 -7.44
C TRP A 11 26.59 13.43 -8.79
N ASP A 12 27.77 12.80 -8.83
CA ASP A 12 28.48 12.48 -10.06
C ASP A 12 28.65 10.97 -10.21
N THR A 13 29.09 10.54 -11.39
CA THR A 13 29.22 9.11 -11.72
C THR A 13 30.18 8.37 -10.80
N GLY A 14 31.26 9.00 -10.32
CA GLY A 14 32.20 8.37 -9.40
C GLY A 14 31.55 8.06 -8.05
N ARG A 15 30.81 9.04 -7.50
CA ARG A 15 30.06 8.86 -6.25
C ARG A 15 28.90 7.88 -6.38
N GLU A 16 28.23 7.86 -7.53
CA GLU A 16 27.22 6.84 -7.84
C GLU A 16 27.81 5.43 -7.85
N ILE A 17 29.01 5.25 -8.40
CA ILE A 17 29.73 3.97 -8.40
C ILE A 17 30.09 3.56 -6.95
N MET A 18 30.66 4.48 -6.16
CA MET A 18 30.99 4.22 -4.75
C MET A 18 29.78 3.79 -3.93
N LEU A 19 28.62 4.43 -4.18
CA LEU A 19 27.35 4.07 -3.57
C LEU A 19 26.94 2.63 -3.95
N ILE A 20 26.98 2.30 -5.25
CA ILE A 20 26.58 0.97 -5.74
C ILE A 20 27.49 -0.11 -5.18
N GLU A 21 28.81 0.10 -5.20
CA GLU A 21 29.81 -0.85 -4.68
C GLU A 21 29.63 -1.08 -3.18
N CYS A 22 29.41 -0.02 -2.40
CA CYS A 22 29.13 -0.15 -0.97
C CYS A 22 27.87 -0.99 -0.70
N PHE A 23 26.80 -0.77 -1.45
CA PHE A 23 25.58 -1.59 -1.29
C PHE A 23 25.81 -3.03 -1.74
N GLN A 24 26.53 -3.26 -2.85
CA GLN A 24 26.87 -4.60 -3.32
C GLN A 24 27.67 -5.41 -2.28
N GLU A 25 28.68 -4.80 -1.68
CA GLU A 25 29.55 -5.44 -0.67
C GLU A 25 28.86 -5.65 0.68
N ASN A 26 27.77 -4.92 0.94
CA ASN A 26 27.06 -4.93 2.23
C ASN A 26 25.59 -5.30 2.05
N PRO A 27 25.25 -6.58 1.79
CA PRO A 27 23.87 -7.01 1.54
C PRO A 27 22.90 -6.66 2.68
N PHE A 28 23.37 -6.57 3.93
CA PHE A 28 22.54 -6.14 5.08
C PHE A 28 21.97 -4.70 4.95
N LEU A 29 22.41 -3.91 3.95
CA LEU A 29 21.83 -2.60 3.63
C LEU A 29 20.56 -2.69 2.78
N TRP A 30 20.32 -3.78 2.03
CA TRP A 30 19.23 -3.86 1.04
C TRP A 30 18.57 -5.24 0.88
N ASP A 31 19.23 -6.31 1.30
CA ASP A 31 18.76 -7.70 1.25
C ASP A 31 18.14 -8.08 2.60
N ASN A 32 16.83 -8.32 2.60
CA ASN A 32 16.07 -8.70 3.80
C ASN A 32 16.26 -10.16 4.22
N THR A 33 16.85 -11.00 3.36
CA THR A 33 17.21 -12.38 3.67
C THR A 33 18.54 -12.46 4.44
N ASN A 34 19.32 -11.38 4.42
CA ASN A 34 20.55 -11.30 5.21
C ASN A 34 20.23 -11.21 6.71
N GLY A 35 20.77 -12.13 7.51
CA GLY A 35 20.51 -12.18 8.96
C GLY A 35 20.93 -10.93 9.74
N ASN A 36 21.81 -10.09 9.19
CA ASN A 36 22.21 -8.81 9.78
C ASN A 36 21.33 -7.63 9.33
N TYR A 37 20.38 -7.82 8.42
CA TYR A 37 19.51 -6.75 7.90
C TYR A 37 18.79 -6.02 9.03
N PHE A 38 18.22 -6.74 10.00
CA PHE A 38 17.45 -6.14 11.10
C PHE A 38 18.30 -5.42 12.17
N LYS A 39 19.64 -5.50 12.11
CA LYS A 39 20.53 -4.83 13.06
C LYS A 39 20.68 -3.35 12.71
N LYS A 40 19.77 -2.51 13.24
CA LYS A 40 19.72 -1.06 13.01
C LYS A 40 21.08 -0.38 13.22
N ASN A 41 21.79 -0.72 14.30
CA ASN A 41 23.11 -0.14 14.60
C ASN A 41 24.12 -0.42 13.47
N MET A 42 24.18 -1.64 12.95
CA MET A 42 25.09 -1.98 11.86
C MET A 42 24.80 -1.21 10.57
N ARG A 43 23.52 -1.09 10.20
CA ARG A 43 23.11 -0.30 9.03
C ARG A 43 23.46 1.18 9.20
N ASN A 44 23.16 1.76 10.36
CA ASN A 44 23.44 3.17 10.63
C ASN A 44 24.94 3.44 10.63
N THR A 45 25.75 2.60 11.29
CA THR A 45 27.22 2.74 11.27
C THR A 45 27.78 2.68 9.85
N LYS A 46 27.31 1.73 9.02
CA LYS A 46 27.81 1.61 7.64
C LYS A 46 27.36 2.76 6.74
N LEU A 47 26.15 3.26 6.91
CA LEU A 47 25.67 4.44 6.19
C LEU A 47 26.44 5.70 6.58
N GLN A 48 26.81 5.85 7.85
CA GLN A 48 27.67 6.95 8.31
C GLN A 48 29.06 6.88 7.72
N GLU A 49 29.68 5.69 7.72
CA GLU A 49 30.98 5.44 7.06
C GLU A 49 30.91 5.79 5.57
N LEU A 50 29.84 5.39 4.89
CA LEU A 50 29.61 5.73 3.48
C LEU A 50 29.48 7.25 3.28
N CYS A 51 28.75 7.97 4.14
CA CYS A 51 28.64 9.43 4.05
C CYS A 51 30.01 10.11 4.22
N GLN A 52 30.82 9.62 5.16
CA GLN A 52 32.19 10.12 5.37
C GLN A 52 33.07 9.87 4.13
N ASN A 53 32.97 8.68 3.52
CA ASN A 53 33.72 8.33 2.31
C ASN A 53 33.28 9.14 1.08
N LEU A 54 31.99 9.49 0.96
CA LEU A 54 31.47 10.33 -0.12
C LEU A 54 31.92 11.80 -0.02
N GLY A 55 32.18 12.27 1.22
CA GLY A 55 32.72 13.58 1.52
C GLY A 55 31.83 14.74 1.06
N PHE A 56 32.46 15.79 0.53
CA PHE A 56 31.77 16.96 -0.03
C PHE A 56 31.47 16.78 -1.51
N ALA A 57 30.24 17.04 -1.92
CA ALA A 57 29.86 17.15 -3.32
C ALA A 57 30.58 18.33 -4.01
N LYS A 58 30.51 18.39 -5.35
CA LYS A 58 31.14 19.46 -6.15
C LYS A 58 30.63 20.86 -5.78
N ASN A 59 29.41 20.96 -5.26
CA ASN A 59 28.82 22.22 -4.77
C ASN A 59 29.15 22.53 -3.30
N GLY A 60 30.10 21.80 -2.69
CA GLY A 60 30.56 22.04 -1.32
C GLY A 60 29.62 21.53 -0.22
N ILE A 61 28.61 20.72 -0.56
CA ILE A 61 27.61 20.20 0.38
C ILE A 61 27.96 18.76 0.75
N MET A 62 27.92 18.42 2.04
CA MET A 62 28.16 17.05 2.51
C MET A 62 26.96 16.15 2.22
N PHE A 63 27.24 14.88 1.91
CA PHE A 63 26.19 13.87 1.79
C PHE A 63 25.68 13.47 3.17
N THR A 64 24.36 13.45 3.32
CA THR A 64 23.68 12.90 4.49
C THR A 64 23.22 11.47 4.25
N GLU A 65 22.85 10.76 5.32
CA GLU A 65 22.27 9.42 5.20
C GLU A 65 21.00 9.42 4.32
N ASP A 66 20.21 10.50 4.37
CA ASP A 66 18.98 10.62 3.60
C ASP A 66 19.25 10.84 2.12
N ASP A 67 20.30 11.59 1.77
CA ASP A 67 20.75 11.73 0.38
C ASP A 67 21.20 10.39 -0.20
N VAL A 68 21.94 9.60 0.58
CA VAL A 68 22.40 8.25 0.22
C VAL A 68 21.23 7.30 0.02
N LYS A 69 20.30 7.23 0.99
CA LYS A 69 19.09 6.39 0.91
C LYS A 69 18.24 6.77 -0.31
N MET A 70 18.04 8.07 -0.53
CA MET A 70 17.26 8.56 -1.66
C MET A 70 17.93 8.25 -2.99
N LYS A 71 19.26 8.43 -3.10
CA LYS A 71 19.99 8.12 -4.34
C LYS A 71 19.97 6.63 -4.64
N TRP A 72 20.16 5.77 -3.64
CA TRP A 72 20.05 4.32 -3.78
C TRP A 72 18.66 3.92 -4.29
N LYS A 73 17.58 4.49 -3.73
CA LYS A 73 16.21 4.27 -4.19
C LYS A 73 16.03 4.64 -5.67
N ILE A 74 16.58 5.78 -6.11
CA ILE A 74 16.52 6.24 -7.51
C ILE A 74 17.29 5.30 -8.45
N LEU A 75 18.49 4.88 -8.07
CA LEU A 75 19.31 3.96 -8.87
C LEU A 75 18.64 2.59 -9.01
N ARG A 76 18.14 2.02 -7.90
CA ARG A 76 17.39 0.75 -7.92
C ARG A 76 16.13 0.85 -8.78
N GLY A 77 15.35 1.92 -8.67
CA GLY A 77 14.16 2.12 -9.51
C GLY A 77 14.50 2.26 -11.00
N SER A 78 15.61 2.91 -11.33
CA SER A 78 16.10 3.02 -12.70
C SER A 78 16.56 1.67 -13.25
N PHE A 79 17.26 0.86 -12.44
CA PHE A 79 17.64 -0.50 -12.80
C PHE A 79 16.43 -1.39 -13.09
N VAL A 80 15.39 -1.36 -12.24
CA VAL A 80 14.16 -2.14 -12.47
C VAL A 80 13.49 -1.78 -13.81
N ARG A 81 13.42 -0.49 -14.15
CA ARG A 81 12.87 -0.05 -15.44
C ARG A 81 13.71 -0.53 -16.62
N GLU A 82 15.02 -0.39 -16.53
CA GLU A 82 15.93 -0.86 -17.57
C GLU A 82 15.90 -2.40 -17.71
N LEU A 83 15.77 -3.13 -16.61
CA LEU A 83 15.67 -4.60 -16.61
C LEU A 83 14.40 -5.05 -17.35
N LYS A 84 13.25 -4.40 -17.08
CA LYS A 84 11.99 -4.66 -17.82
C LYS A 84 12.14 -4.37 -19.31
N LYS A 85 12.78 -3.26 -19.70
CA LYS A 85 13.02 -2.94 -21.12
C LYS A 85 13.85 -4.03 -21.81
N VAL A 86 14.94 -4.48 -21.17
CA VAL A 86 15.80 -5.54 -21.71
C VAL A 86 15.05 -6.86 -21.83
N GLU A 87 14.23 -7.24 -20.84
CA GLU A 87 13.43 -8.47 -20.88
C GLU A 87 12.31 -8.43 -21.94
N THR A 88 11.63 -7.29 -22.11
CA THR A 88 10.61 -7.09 -23.15
C THR A 88 11.22 -7.18 -24.55
N VAL A 89 12.37 -6.53 -24.78
CA VAL A 89 13.07 -6.61 -26.07
C VAL A 89 13.54 -8.04 -26.35
N GLY A 90 14.06 -8.75 -25.33
CA GLY A 90 14.44 -10.16 -25.43
C GLY A 90 13.29 -11.09 -25.83
N ARG A 91 12.08 -10.84 -25.32
CA ARG A 91 10.86 -11.59 -25.69
C ARG A 91 10.39 -11.30 -27.11
N ILE A 92 10.49 -10.06 -27.58
CA ILE A 92 10.13 -9.66 -28.95
C ILE A 92 11.11 -10.25 -29.97
N SER A 93 12.40 -10.35 -29.64
CA SER A 93 13.40 -11.02 -30.50
C SER A 93 13.25 -12.54 -30.57
N ALA A 94 12.58 -13.17 -29.58
CA ALA A 94 12.32 -14.61 -29.59
C ALA A 94 11.15 -15.01 -30.51
N SER A 95 10.31 -14.06 -30.93
CA SER A 95 9.14 -14.28 -31.79
C SER A 95 9.34 -13.84 -33.25
N GLY A 96 10.50 -13.27 -33.60
CA GLY A 96 10.83 -12.80 -34.95
C GLY A 96 12.17 -13.37 -35.44
N SER A 97 12.21 -13.78 -36.70
CA SER A 97 13.40 -14.35 -37.36
C SER A 97 14.64 -13.45 -37.26
N GLY A 98 15.65 -13.96 -36.54
CA GLY A 98 17.06 -13.87 -36.90
C GLY A 98 17.70 -12.49 -37.06
N GLN A 99 17.96 -11.79 -35.96
CA GLN A 99 19.20 -11.00 -35.76
C GLN A 99 19.38 -10.71 -34.26
N MET A 100 20.40 -11.32 -33.65
CA MET A 100 20.76 -11.07 -32.24
C MET A 100 21.43 -9.70 -32.10
N TYR A 101 20.64 -8.65 -31.88
CA TYR A 101 21.17 -7.43 -31.29
C TYR A 101 21.28 -7.66 -29.78
N ALA A 102 22.50 -7.65 -29.28
CA ALA A 102 22.82 -7.90 -27.87
C ALA A 102 21.94 -7.02 -26.97
N SER A 103 21.08 -7.66 -26.16
CA SER A 103 20.09 -7.04 -25.28
C SER A 103 20.74 -6.42 -24.03
N HIS A 104 21.70 -5.52 -24.22
CA HIS A 104 22.39 -4.84 -23.13
C HIS A 104 21.84 -3.42 -23.02
N SER A 105 21.44 -3.03 -21.80
CA SER A 105 21.05 -1.63 -21.55
C SER A 105 22.26 -0.73 -21.77
N ARG A 106 22.04 0.45 -22.36
CA ARG A 106 23.07 1.49 -22.52
C ARG A 106 23.28 2.32 -21.25
N TRP A 107 22.53 2.02 -20.19
CA TRP A 107 22.65 2.76 -18.94
C TRP A 107 23.91 2.34 -18.19
N GLN A 108 24.79 3.31 -17.91
CA GLN A 108 26.15 3.09 -17.38
C GLN A 108 26.23 2.28 -16.06
N HIS A 109 25.14 2.22 -15.29
CA HIS A 109 25.07 1.50 -14.02
C HIS A 109 24.37 0.15 -14.12
N PHE A 110 23.87 -0.22 -15.31
CA PHE A 110 23.06 -1.43 -15.48
C PHE A 110 23.80 -2.69 -15.06
N ASP A 111 25.00 -2.91 -15.59
CA ASP A 111 25.81 -4.09 -15.26
C ASP A 111 26.27 -4.08 -13.79
N ARG A 112 26.53 -2.89 -13.24
CA ARG A 112 26.94 -2.73 -11.83
C ARG A 112 25.82 -3.07 -10.85
N LEU A 113 24.57 -2.91 -11.24
CA LEU A 113 23.39 -3.27 -10.43
C LEU A 113 22.88 -4.68 -10.74
N ALA A 114 23.56 -5.45 -11.60
CA ALA A 114 23.11 -6.77 -12.02
C ALA A 114 23.04 -7.79 -10.87
N PHE A 115 23.76 -7.58 -9.76
CA PHE A 115 23.65 -8.41 -8.55
C PHE A 115 22.24 -8.38 -7.93
N LEU A 116 21.43 -7.37 -8.26
CA LEU A 116 20.03 -7.29 -7.82
C LEU A 116 19.08 -8.16 -8.66
N ARG A 117 19.52 -8.70 -9.81
CA ARG A 117 18.64 -9.36 -10.78
C ARG A 117 17.88 -10.55 -10.18
N ASP A 118 18.57 -11.39 -9.41
CA ASP A 118 17.97 -12.60 -8.82
C ASP A 118 17.02 -12.26 -7.66
N TYR A 119 17.23 -11.12 -7.00
CA TYR A 119 16.37 -10.61 -5.92
C TYR A 119 15.17 -9.80 -6.43
N LEU A 120 15.20 -9.35 -7.69
CA LEU A 120 14.14 -8.54 -8.31
C LEU A 120 13.23 -9.33 -9.25
N ARG A 121 13.56 -10.59 -9.55
CA ARG A 121 12.66 -11.49 -10.29
C ARG A 121 11.49 -11.91 -9.38
N PRO A 122 10.24 -11.81 -9.85
CA PRO A 122 9.17 -12.62 -9.29
C PRO A 122 9.59 -14.08 -9.42
N ARG A 123 9.53 -14.85 -8.33
CA ARG A 123 9.74 -16.30 -8.38
C ARG A 123 8.74 -16.87 -9.39
N ASN A 124 9.24 -17.42 -10.50
CA ASN A 124 8.40 -18.05 -11.51
C ASN A 124 7.48 -19.06 -10.84
N SER A 125 6.22 -19.07 -11.29
CA SER A 125 5.21 -20.08 -11.02
C SER A 125 5.85 -21.46 -11.00
N TRP A 126 5.68 -22.15 -9.87
CA TRP A 126 5.93 -23.58 -9.78
C TRP A 126 5.22 -24.29 -10.92
N SER A 127 5.96 -25.11 -11.67
CA SER A 127 5.38 -25.98 -12.68
C SER A 127 4.35 -26.88 -12.01
N SER A 128 3.19 -26.98 -12.65
CA SER A 128 2.12 -27.88 -12.24
C SER A 128 2.56 -29.33 -12.44
N ASP A 129 3.34 -29.91 -11.51
CA ASP A 129 3.63 -31.35 -11.55
C ASP A 129 4.09 -31.99 -10.24
N GLU A 130 3.81 -31.39 -9.07
CA GLU A 130 3.93 -32.11 -7.80
C GLU A 130 2.68 -31.92 -6.93
N ARG A 131 1.62 -32.64 -7.32
CA ARG A 131 0.55 -33.07 -6.40
C ARG A 131 0.68 -34.57 -6.26
N PHE A 132 1.14 -35.05 -5.11
CA PHE A 132 0.70 -36.28 -4.43
C PHE A 132 1.67 -36.53 -3.27
N HIS A 133 1.28 -36.15 -2.06
CA HIS A 133 1.29 -37.07 -0.93
C HIS A 133 0.37 -36.51 0.16
N GLN A 134 -0.57 -37.36 0.56
CA GLN A 134 -1.56 -37.18 1.60
C GLN A 134 -0.86 -36.98 2.95
N ASP A 135 -1.47 -36.17 3.82
CA ASP A 135 -1.60 -36.53 5.22
C ASP A 135 -3.00 -36.12 5.70
N SER A 136 -3.78 -37.15 5.99
CA SER A 136 -4.96 -37.15 6.84
C SER A 136 -4.53 -36.91 8.29
N ASP A 137 -5.22 -36.04 9.03
CA ASP A 137 -6.01 -36.38 10.23
C ASP A 137 -6.39 -35.09 11.01
N GLY A 138 -7.53 -35.12 11.71
CA GLY A 138 -7.84 -34.20 12.80
C GLY A 138 -8.76 -33.01 12.51
N SER A 139 -10.07 -33.26 12.41
CA SER A 139 -11.09 -32.24 12.66
C SER A 139 -11.05 -31.75 14.12
N PRO A 140 -11.14 -30.44 14.43
CA PRO A 140 -11.54 -30.00 15.75
C PRO A 140 -13.03 -29.69 15.81
N VAL A 141 -13.60 -30.17 16.92
CA VAL A 141 -14.94 -29.98 17.46
C VAL A 141 -15.25 -28.50 17.73
N ALA A 142 -16.52 -28.11 17.52
CA ALA A 142 -17.03 -26.77 17.80
C ALA A 142 -17.11 -26.45 19.30
N THR A 143 -16.64 -25.26 19.69
CA THR A 143 -16.81 -24.61 21.00
C THR A 143 -17.16 -23.11 20.80
N PRO A 144 -17.73 -22.42 21.82
CA PRO A 144 -18.82 -21.46 21.65
C PRO A 144 -18.40 -20.05 21.20
N GLU A 145 -19.25 -19.44 20.37
CA GLU A 145 -19.31 -18.02 19.97
C GLU A 145 -18.00 -17.21 20.02
N THR A 146 -17.04 -17.61 19.19
CA THR A 146 -15.94 -16.74 18.78
C THR A 146 -16.43 -15.90 17.60
N ARG A 147 -16.22 -14.58 17.64
CA ARG A 147 -16.48 -13.69 16.49
C ARG A 147 -15.72 -14.24 15.27
N PRO A 148 -16.31 -14.22 14.07
CA PRO A 148 -15.58 -14.63 12.87
C PRO A 148 -14.37 -13.71 12.69
N ALA A 149 -13.17 -14.30 12.68
CA ALA A 149 -11.91 -13.60 12.40
C ALA A 149 -11.40 -14.00 11.02
N LEU A 150 -10.98 -13.02 10.22
CA LEU A 150 -10.23 -13.26 9.00
C LEU A 150 -8.72 -13.13 9.27
N ARG A 151 -7.90 -13.59 8.33
CA ARG A 151 -6.47 -13.22 8.35
C ARG A 151 -6.32 -11.72 8.19
N THR A 152 -5.31 -11.11 8.78
CA THR A 152 -5.04 -9.68 8.60
C THR A 152 -4.80 -9.36 7.12
N CYS A 153 -5.68 -8.53 6.55
CA CYS A 153 -5.45 -7.92 5.24
C CYS A 153 -4.24 -6.99 5.32
N ARG A 154 -3.19 -7.29 4.56
CA ARG A 154 -1.95 -6.51 4.59
C ARG A 154 -2.02 -5.35 3.60
N ARG A 155 -1.10 -4.38 3.74
CA ARG A 155 -0.89 -3.33 2.73
C ARG A 155 -0.82 -3.91 1.32
N ASP A 156 0.01 -4.94 1.17
CA ASP A 156 0.24 -5.58 -0.12
C ASP A 156 -1.03 -6.26 -0.66
N SER A 157 -1.95 -6.69 0.22
CA SER A 157 -3.23 -7.30 -0.16
C SER A 157 -4.21 -6.28 -0.72
N VAL A 158 -4.35 -5.11 -0.09
CA VAL A 158 -5.18 -3.99 -0.61
C VAL A 158 -4.58 -3.43 -1.91
N MET A 159 -3.26 -3.37 -1.98
CA MET A 159 -2.51 -2.94 -3.16
C MET A 159 -2.40 -3.99 -4.26
N ASN A 160 -2.85 -5.23 -4.02
CA ASN A 160 -2.74 -6.31 -4.99
C ASN A 160 -3.72 -6.05 -6.14
N PRO A 161 -3.26 -5.77 -7.38
CA PRO A 161 -4.15 -5.58 -8.51
C PRO A 161 -5.02 -6.81 -8.76
N GLN A 162 -4.52 -8.01 -8.39
CA GLN A 162 -5.28 -9.26 -8.50
C GLN A 162 -6.43 -9.30 -7.50
N PHE A 163 -6.28 -8.76 -6.28
CA PHE A 163 -7.39 -8.70 -5.32
C PHE A 163 -8.54 -7.83 -5.83
N VAL A 164 -8.19 -6.65 -6.35
CA VAL A 164 -9.15 -5.68 -6.90
C VAL A 164 -9.87 -6.26 -8.13
N GLN A 165 -9.14 -6.96 -8.99
CA GLN A 165 -9.70 -7.67 -10.14
C GLN A 165 -10.53 -8.90 -9.74
N GLN A 166 -10.14 -9.66 -8.72
CA GLN A 166 -10.90 -10.80 -8.18
C GLN A 166 -12.25 -10.34 -7.60
N LEU A 167 -12.27 -9.15 -6.99
CA LEU A 167 -13.52 -8.51 -6.56
C LEU A 167 -14.35 -7.99 -7.74
N GLY A 168 -13.82 -8.02 -8.96
CA GLY A 168 -14.50 -7.70 -10.19
C GLY A 168 -14.59 -6.20 -10.47
N VAL A 169 -13.67 -5.40 -9.94
CA VAL A 169 -13.55 -3.98 -10.28
C VAL A 169 -12.94 -3.84 -11.68
N GLY A 170 -13.50 -2.94 -12.49
CA GLY A 170 -13.05 -2.68 -13.85
C GLY A 170 -11.59 -2.22 -13.91
N THR A 171 -10.91 -2.56 -15.01
CA THR A 171 -9.47 -2.29 -15.20
C THR A 171 -9.11 -0.82 -15.35
N ARG A 172 -10.11 0.08 -15.39
CA ARG A 172 -9.90 1.53 -15.44
C ARG A 172 -9.35 2.10 -14.14
N TRP A 173 -9.57 1.42 -13.01
CA TRP A 173 -9.21 1.91 -11.68
C TRP A 173 -8.15 1.01 -11.04
N GLN A 174 -7.20 1.61 -10.35
CA GLN A 174 -6.16 0.90 -9.61
C GLN A 174 -5.83 1.60 -8.29
N PHE A 175 -5.49 0.80 -7.27
CA PHE A 175 -4.89 1.30 -6.05
C PHE A 175 -3.39 1.52 -6.26
N GLY A 176 -2.90 2.70 -5.89
CA GLY A 176 -1.51 3.11 -6.02
C GLY A 176 -0.96 3.70 -4.72
N ASP A 177 0.35 3.54 -4.48
CA ASP A 177 1.02 4.12 -3.33
C ASP A 177 1.07 5.66 -3.44
N VAL A 178 0.76 6.34 -2.35
CA VAL A 178 1.04 7.78 -2.19
C VAL A 178 2.35 7.90 -1.42
N LEU A 179 3.41 8.32 -2.13
CA LEU A 179 4.79 8.27 -1.61
C LEU A 179 5.11 9.32 -0.55
N GLY A 180 4.28 10.35 -0.43
CA GLY A 180 4.36 11.41 0.57
C GLY A 180 3.22 12.39 0.42
N LEU A 181 3.04 13.26 1.40
CA LEU A 181 1.90 14.18 1.49
C LEU A 181 2.21 15.56 0.90
N GLU A 182 3.45 15.80 0.51
CA GLU A 182 3.93 17.04 -0.11
C GLU A 182 3.35 17.19 -1.52
N PRO A 183 2.98 18.41 -1.95
CA PRO A 183 2.35 18.64 -3.26
C PRO A 183 3.09 18.01 -4.44
N GLU A 184 4.43 18.09 -4.45
CA GLU A 184 5.25 17.49 -5.51
C GLU A 184 5.14 15.96 -5.60
N LEU A 185 4.86 15.28 -4.49
CA LEU A 185 4.70 13.82 -4.45
C LEU A 185 3.27 13.41 -4.79
N LEU A 186 2.27 14.22 -4.44
CA LEU A 186 0.88 14.01 -4.83
C LEU A 186 0.68 14.10 -6.36
N LEU A 187 1.49 14.91 -7.05
CA LEU A 187 1.50 14.98 -8.52
C LEU A 187 1.96 13.68 -9.19
N MET A 188 2.59 12.76 -8.45
CA MET A 188 3.00 11.45 -8.98
C MET A 188 1.84 10.44 -9.02
N VAL A 189 0.74 10.73 -8.32
CA VAL A 189 -0.44 9.86 -8.27
C VAL A 189 -1.28 10.12 -9.54
N PRO A 190 -1.62 9.08 -10.32
CA PRO A 190 -2.51 9.22 -11.47
C PRO A 190 -3.85 9.88 -11.09
N ARG A 191 -4.44 10.61 -12.04
CA ARG A 191 -5.70 11.35 -11.85
C ARG A 191 -6.76 10.86 -12.85
N PRO A 192 -8.06 10.97 -12.52
CA PRO A 192 -8.61 11.43 -11.23
C PRO A 192 -8.38 10.43 -10.09
N VAL A 193 -8.46 10.91 -8.85
CA VAL A 193 -8.44 10.09 -7.62
C VAL A 193 -9.83 10.12 -7.01
N VAL A 194 -10.44 8.95 -6.82
CA VAL A 194 -11.84 8.82 -6.37
C VAL A 194 -11.97 8.35 -4.92
N ALA A 195 -10.90 7.77 -4.36
CA ALA A 195 -10.83 7.45 -2.94
C ALA A 195 -9.37 7.45 -2.48
N ALA A 196 -9.16 7.66 -1.19
CA ALA A 196 -7.88 7.45 -0.52
C ALA A 196 -8.07 6.57 0.71
N LEU A 197 -7.10 5.71 1.01
CA LEU A 197 -7.09 4.88 2.22
C LEU A 197 -5.88 5.26 3.06
N LEU A 198 -6.11 5.38 4.36
CA LEU A 198 -5.07 5.54 5.36
C LEU A 198 -4.95 4.25 6.16
N LEU A 199 -3.73 3.72 6.23
CA LEU A 199 -3.33 2.67 7.16
C LEU A 199 -2.52 3.29 8.27
N PHE A 200 -2.91 3.07 9.52
CA PHE A 200 -2.22 3.60 10.70
C PHE A 200 -2.36 2.64 11.89
N PRO A 201 -1.49 2.73 12.91
CA PRO A 201 -1.65 1.92 14.10
C PRO A 201 -2.67 2.54 15.06
N VAL A 202 -3.49 1.68 15.64
CA VAL A 202 -4.44 1.96 16.69
C VAL A 202 -3.67 2.09 18.01
N SER A 203 -3.15 3.29 18.28
CA SER A 203 -2.51 3.61 19.56
C SER A 203 -3.55 4.04 20.61
N GLU A 204 -3.15 4.06 21.89
CA GLU A 204 -4.01 4.55 22.97
C GLU A 204 -4.45 6.00 22.73
N LYS A 205 -3.54 6.85 22.24
CA LYS A 205 -3.84 8.25 21.89
C LYS A 205 -4.95 8.34 20.82
N TYR A 206 -4.92 7.44 19.83
CA TYR A 206 -5.96 7.37 18.81
C TYR A 206 -7.30 6.91 19.40
N GLU A 207 -7.30 5.88 20.23
CA GLU A 207 -8.53 5.37 20.86
C GLU A 207 -9.21 6.42 21.74
N THR A 208 -8.44 7.16 22.54
CA THR A 208 -8.97 8.29 23.34
C THR A 208 -9.58 9.36 22.45
N TYR A 209 -8.85 9.81 21.40
CA TYR A 209 -9.38 10.80 20.46
C TYR A 209 -10.66 10.32 19.78
N ARG A 210 -10.73 9.03 19.38
CA ARG A 210 -11.93 8.47 18.74
C ARG A 210 -13.14 8.56 19.66
N GLN A 211 -12.99 8.19 20.93
CA GLN A 211 -14.07 8.24 21.92
C GLN A 211 -14.54 9.69 22.14
N GLU A 212 -13.61 10.63 22.32
CA GLU A 212 -13.94 12.06 22.48
C GLU A 212 -14.62 12.66 21.24
N GLU A 213 -14.20 12.24 20.04
CA GLU A 213 -14.84 12.65 18.78
C GLU A 213 -16.25 12.09 18.64
N GLU A 214 -16.45 10.83 19.00
CA GLU A 214 -17.74 10.16 19.00
C GLU A 214 -18.72 10.84 19.96
N GLU A 215 -18.33 11.03 21.23
CA GLU A 215 -19.16 11.70 22.24
C GLU A 215 -19.53 13.13 21.83
N ARG A 216 -18.58 13.88 21.28
CA ARG A 216 -18.83 15.25 20.80
C ARG A 216 -19.83 15.27 19.65
N LEU A 217 -19.66 14.40 18.65
CA LEU A 217 -20.55 14.36 17.49
C LEU A 217 -21.97 13.90 17.87
N GLU A 218 -22.09 12.96 18.81
CA GLU A 218 -23.38 12.56 19.36
C GLU A 218 -24.07 13.69 20.13
N ALA A 219 -23.31 14.41 20.97
CA ALA A 219 -23.83 15.56 21.71
C ALA A 219 -24.28 16.71 20.78
N ASP A 220 -23.57 16.92 19.67
CA ASP A 220 -23.91 17.90 18.64
C ASP A 220 -25.09 17.44 17.75
N GLY A 221 -25.60 16.21 17.94
CA GLY A 221 -26.69 15.64 17.13
C GLY A 221 -26.30 15.40 15.68
N TYR A 222 -25.01 15.16 15.42
CA TYR A 222 -24.49 14.92 14.08
C TYR A 222 -25.14 13.68 13.43
N SER A 223 -25.56 13.81 12.18
CA SER A 223 -26.12 12.70 11.41
C SER A 223 -25.62 12.76 9.96
N PRO A 224 -24.93 11.72 9.47
CA PRO A 224 -24.43 11.68 8.10
C PRO A 224 -25.56 11.42 7.09
N PRO A 225 -25.37 11.77 5.80
CA PRO A 225 -26.32 11.43 4.74
C PRO A 225 -26.61 9.93 4.66
N LYS A 226 -27.89 9.57 4.61
CA LYS A 226 -28.34 8.16 4.57
C LYS A 226 -27.92 7.38 3.32
N HIS A 227 -27.58 8.08 2.24
CA HIS A 227 -27.17 7.46 0.99
C HIS A 227 -25.68 7.08 0.95
N LEU A 228 -24.90 7.46 1.98
CA LEU A 228 -23.53 6.98 2.14
C LEU A 228 -23.54 5.46 2.34
N TYR A 229 -22.76 4.77 1.52
CA TYR A 229 -22.60 3.33 1.64
C TYR A 229 -21.55 3.04 2.72
N PHE A 230 -22.04 2.73 3.93
CA PHE A 230 -21.24 2.45 5.12
C PHE A 230 -21.51 1.04 5.64
N VAL A 231 -20.45 0.34 6.04
CA VAL A 231 -20.44 -1.03 6.55
C VAL A 231 -19.74 -1.04 7.90
N LYS A 232 -20.42 -1.53 8.94
CA LYS A 232 -19.80 -1.71 10.25
C LYS A 232 -18.85 -2.89 10.23
N GLN A 233 -17.68 -2.71 10.85
CA GLN A 233 -16.72 -3.78 11.04
C GLN A 233 -17.14 -4.66 12.21
N THR A 234 -17.63 -5.85 11.87
CA THR A 234 -18.01 -6.89 12.83
C THR A 234 -17.06 -8.09 12.81
N ILE A 235 -16.22 -8.17 11.78
CA ILE A 235 -15.19 -9.18 11.56
C ILE A 235 -13.83 -8.61 11.97
N GLU A 236 -13.08 -9.33 12.80
CA GLU A 236 -11.70 -8.96 13.12
C GLU A 236 -10.82 -9.04 11.87
N ASN A 237 -9.83 -8.14 11.75
CA ASN A 237 -8.88 -8.10 10.63
C ASN A 237 -9.45 -7.82 9.23
N ALA A 238 -10.75 -7.53 9.11
CA ALA A 238 -11.42 -7.23 7.84
C ALA A 238 -11.32 -5.76 7.39
N CYS A 239 -10.60 -4.91 8.13
CA CYS A 239 -10.55 -3.45 7.88
C CYS A 239 -10.09 -3.11 6.46
N GLY A 240 -9.14 -3.85 5.88
CA GLY A 240 -8.70 -3.63 4.49
C GLY A 240 -9.81 -3.89 3.46
N THR A 241 -10.58 -4.97 3.62
CA THR A 241 -11.72 -5.27 2.75
C THR A 241 -12.84 -4.26 2.93
N ILE A 242 -13.14 -3.87 4.17
CA ILE A 242 -14.16 -2.86 4.46
C ILE A 242 -13.75 -1.50 3.88
N GLY A 243 -12.49 -1.10 4.02
CA GLY A 243 -11.97 0.11 3.40
C GLY A 243 -12.09 0.10 1.88
N LEU A 244 -11.85 -1.05 1.24
CA LEU A 244 -12.05 -1.22 -0.20
C LEU A 244 -13.54 -1.15 -0.58
N ILE A 245 -14.43 -1.81 0.16
CA ILE A 245 -15.88 -1.73 -0.04
C ILE A 245 -16.36 -0.27 0.10
N HIS A 246 -15.88 0.46 1.11
CA HIS A 246 -16.18 1.87 1.29
C HIS A 246 -15.69 2.75 0.14
N ALA A 247 -14.44 2.54 -0.29
CA ALA A 247 -13.85 3.26 -1.41
C ALA A 247 -14.63 3.02 -2.72
N ILE A 248 -15.06 1.78 -3.00
CA ILE A 248 -15.74 1.47 -4.25
C ILE A 248 -17.24 1.76 -4.19
N GLY A 249 -17.91 1.37 -3.10
CA GLY A 249 -19.36 1.49 -2.95
C GLY A 249 -19.89 2.92 -2.92
N ASN A 250 -19.03 3.91 -2.65
CA ASN A 250 -19.41 5.34 -2.68
C ASN A 250 -19.04 6.04 -4.00
N ASN A 251 -18.46 5.32 -4.97
CA ASN A 251 -18.01 5.88 -6.23
C ASN A 251 -18.80 5.32 -7.43
N LYS A 252 -19.64 6.18 -8.03
CA LYS A 252 -20.58 5.78 -9.10
C LYS A 252 -19.92 5.51 -10.46
N ASN A 253 -18.69 5.99 -10.66
CA ASN A 253 -17.96 5.89 -11.93
C ASN A 253 -17.08 4.64 -12.03
N ILE A 254 -17.27 3.69 -11.12
CA ILE A 254 -16.53 2.43 -11.10
C ILE A 254 -17.34 1.38 -11.85
N ASP A 255 -16.79 0.93 -12.97
CA ASP A 255 -17.32 -0.20 -13.73
C ASP A 255 -16.97 -1.51 -13.02
N PHE A 256 -17.82 -2.52 -13.20
CA PHE A 256 -17.62 -3.86 -12.65
C PHE A 256 -17.63 -4.89 -13.77
N ALA A 257 -16.82 -5.94 -13.63
CA ALA A 257 -16.88 -7.11 -14.49
C ALA A 257 -18.21 -7.87 -14.31
N GLU A 258 -18.59 -8.65 -15.32
CA GLU A 258 -19.76 -9.53 -15.23
C GLU A 258 -19.63 -10.49 -14.04
N ASN A 259 -20.70 -10.62 -13.25
CA ASN A 259 -20.74 -11.43 -12.02
C ASN A 259 -19.70 -11.05 -10.95
N SER A 260 -19.27 -9.78 -10.89
CA SER A 260 -18.43 -9.25 -9.81
C SER A 260 -19.04 -9.55 -8.44
N ALA A 261 -18.27 -10.25 -7.59
CA ALA A 261 -18.66 -10.56 -6.22
C ALA A 261 -18.96 -9.28 -5.41
N LEU A 262 -18.12 -8.25 -5.59
CA LEU A 262 -18.32 -6.97 -4.93
C LEU A 262 -19.59 -6.28 -5.42
N LYS A 263 -19.87 -6.29 -6.73
CA LYS A 263 -21.10 -5.71 -7.27
C LYS A 263 -22.34 -6.40 -6.72
N LEU A 264 -22.35 -7.74 -6.69
CA LEU A 264 -23.47 -8.50 -6.13
C LEU A 264 -23.69 -8.18 -4.64
N PHE A 265 -22.60 -8.04 -3.88
CA PHE A 265 -22.67 -7.62 -2.48
C PHE A 265 -23.24 -6.20 -2.34
N LEU A 266 -22.74 -5.23 -3.11
CA LEU A 266 -23.23 -3.84 -3.08
C LEU A 266 -24.72 -3.77 -3.45
N ASP A 267 -25.13 -4.44 -4.53
CA ASP A 267 -26.50 -4.44 -5.03
C ASP A 267 -27.46 -5.12 -4.03
N SER A 268 -27.07 -6.24 -3.42
CA SER A 268 -27.91 -6.98 -2.46
C SER A 268 -28.06 -6.30 -1.10
N THR A 269 -27.18 -5.34 -0.77
CA THR A 269 -27.12 -4.70 0.56
C THR A 269 -27.42 -3.20 0.54
N VAL A 270 -27.82 -2.65 -0.61
CA VAL A 270 -28.11 -1.22 -0.78
C VAL A 270 -29.17 -0.72 0.22
N GLY A 271 -30.19 -1.53 0.52
CA GLY A 271 -31.28 -1.18 1.44
C GLY A 271 -31.05 -1.54 2.91
N MET A 272 -29.90 -2.10 3.26
CA MET A 272 -29.59 -2.57 4.61
C MET A 272 -28.95 -1.47 5.48
N THR A 273 -29.07 -1.60 6.80
CA THR A 273 -28.32 -0.75 7.75
C THR A 273 -26.82 -1.07 7.73
N PRO A 274 -25.93 -0.19 8.24
CA PRO A 274 -24.50 -0.48 8.35
C PRO A 274 -24.17 -1.77 9.12
N GLU A 275 -24.91 -2.08 10.18
CA GLU A 275 -24.75 -3.30 10.98
C GLU A 275 -25.22 -4.53 10.21
N GLU A 276 -26.33 -4.42 9.48
CA GLU A 276 -26.83 -5.49 8.62
C GLU A 276 -25.85 -5.81 7.48
N ARG A 277 -25.24 -4.78 6.88
CA ARG A 277 -24.16 -4.94 5.89
C ARG A 277 -22.96 -5.68 6.48
N GLY A 278 -22.55 -5.34 7.71
CA GLY A 278 -21.48 -6.05 8.41
C GLY A 278 -21.80 -7.53 8.63
N ARG A 279 -23.01 -7.83 9.12
CA ARG A 279 -23.50 -9.22 9.28
C ARG A 279 -23.65 -9.98 7.96
N GLN A 280 -23.97 -9.28 6.86
CA GLN A 280 -24.04 -9.91 5.55
C GLN A 280 -22.63 -10.24 5.03
N LEU A 281 -21.65 -9.36 5.27
CA LEU A 281 -20.25 -9.59 4.92
C LEU A 281 -19.67 -10.81 5.62
N GLU A 282 -20.07 -11.08 6.87
CA GLU A 282 -19.68 -12.30 7.62
C GLU A 282 -20.10 -13.60 6.91
N LYS A 283 -21.23 -13.55 6.20
CA LYS A 283 -21.81 -14.71 5.50
C LYS A 283 -21.33 -14.82 4.06
N ASP A 284 -20.74 -13.77 3.51
CA ASP A 284 -20.30 -13.73 2.12
C ASP A 284 -19.01 -14.54 1.93
N THR A 285 -19.17 -15.76 1.41
CA THR A 285 -18.06 -16.68 1.17
C THR A 285 -17.17 -16.23 0.00
N SER A 286 -17.70 -15.48 -0.96
CA SER A 286 -16.97 -15.04 -2.15
C SER A 286 -15.96 -13.95 -1.81
N ILE A 287 -16.41 -12.92 -1.07
CA ILE A 287 -15.54 -11.84 -0.60
C ILE A 287 -14.53 -12.38 0.39
N ARG A 288 -14.97 -13.26 1.31
CA ARG A 288 -14.06 -13.93 2.27
C ARG A 288 -12.98 -14.76 1.56
N ALA A 289 -13.33 -15.54 0.54
CA ALA A 289 -12.35 -16.33 -0.21
C ALA A 289 -11.33 -15.44 -0.94
N SER A 290 -11.79 -14.34 -1.56
CA SER A 290 -10.94 -13.36 -2.24
C SER A 290 -10.00 -12.66 -1.25
N HIS A 291 -10.52 -12.29 -0.07
CA HIS A 291 -9.73 -11.74 1.02
C HIS A 291 -8.65 -12.72 1.49
N GLU A 292 -9.00 -13.98 1.72
CA GLU A 292 -8.08 -15.00 2.23
C GLU A 292 -6.96 -15.30 1.23
N SER A 293 -7.27 -15.43 -0.07
CA SER A 293 -6.27 -15.56 -1.14
C SER A 293 -5.31 -14.38 -1.12
N SER A 294 -5.86 -13.16 -1.06
CA SER A 294 -5.07 -11.93 -1.06
C SER A 294 -4.28 -11.71 0.23
N ALA A 295 -4.75 -12.22 1.36
CA ALA A 295 -4.03 -12.20 2.63
C ALA A 295 -2.86 -13.20 2.63
N GLN A 296 -2.93 -14.27 1.84
CA GLN A 296 -1.84 -15.22 1.62
C GLN A 296 -0.82 -14.70 0.60
N GLU A 297 -1.28 -13.92 -0.38
CA GLU A 297 -0.47 -13.25 -1.39
C GLU A 297 0.13 -11.94 -0.83
N GLY A 298 1.44 -11.90 -0.58
CA GLY A 298 2.12 -10.69 -0.11
C GLY A 298 3.63 -10.90 0.00
N GLN A 299 4.40 -9.82 0.08
CA GLN A 299 5.89 -9.91 0.12
C GLN A 299 6.44 -10.34 1.49
N THR A 300 5.58 -10.49 2.49
CA THR A 300 5.90 -10.94 3.85
C THR A 300 5.16 -12.24 4.16
N GLU A 301 5.45 -12.92 5.27
CA GLU A 301 4.55 -13.99 5.75
C GLU A 301 3.33 -13.39 6.44
N ALA A 302 2.15 -14.02 6.27
CA ALA A 302 0.97 -13.62 7.01
C ALA A 302 1.26 -13.83 8.50
N PRO A 303 1.03 -12.81 9.36
CA PRO A 303 1.13 -13.04 10.79
C PRO A 303 0.17 -14.17 11.19
N SER A 304 0.53 -14.93 12.24
CA SER A 304 -0.38 -15.91 12.81
C SER A 304 -1.70 -15.23 13.20
N LEU A 305 -2.81 -15.97 13.12
CA LEU A 305 -4.15 -15.48 13.50
C LEU A 305 -4.16 -14.85 14.91
N ASP A 306 -3.28 -15.33 15.79
CA ASP A 306 -3.18 -14.90 17.19
C ASP A 306 -2.31 -13.65 17.41
N LYS A 307 -1.60 -13.16 16.38
CA LYS A 307 -0.77 -11.97 16.52
C LYS A 307 -1.64 -10.73 16.41
N LYS A 308 -1.77 -10.00 17.52
CA LYS A 308 -2.47 -8.72 17.55
C LYS A 308 -1.86 -7.76 16.51
N VAL A 309 -2.59 -7.50 15.44
CA VAL A 309 -2.22 -6.50 14.46
C VAL A 309 -2.88 -5.20 14.88
N ASP A 310 -2.06 -4.26 15.34
CA ASP A 310 -2.56 -2.95 15.74
C ASP A 310 -2.78 -2.01 14.55
N LEU A 311 -2.70 -2.46 13.30
CA LEU A 311 -2.88 -1.60 12.12
C LEU A 311 -4.34 -1.60 11.65
N HIS A 312 -4.82 -0.43 11.23
CA HIS A 312 -6.20 -0.21 10.83
C HIS A 312 -6.32 0.61 9.54
N PHE A 313 -7.23 0.19 8.67
CA PHE A 313 -7.55 0.87 7.42
C PHE A 313 -8.81 1.72 7.56
N VAL A 314 -8.75 2.93 7.03
CA VAL A 314 -9.89 3.85 6.92
C VAL A 314 -9.93 4.43 5.51
N ALA A 315 -11.13 4.56 4.94
CA ALA A 315 -11.35 5.09 3.60
C ALA A 315 -11.85 6.54 3.64
N PHE A 316 -11.43 7.32 2.64
CA PHE A 316 -11.78 8.72 2.44
C PHE A 316 -12.34 8.90 1.04
N VAL A 317 -13.56 9.44 0.95
CA VAL A 317 -14.33 9.56 -0.30
C VAL A 317 -14.99 10.93 -0.42
N ASN A 318 -15.22 11.39 -1.65
CA ASN A 318 -16.03 12.57 -1.94
C ASN A 318 -17.46 12.11 -2.24
N VAL A 319 -18.41 12.56 -1.42
CA VAL A 319 -19.84 12.37 -1.67
C VAL A 319 -20.53 13.71 -1.54
N ASP A 320 -21.24 14.12 -2.60
CA ASP A 320 -21.94 15.41 -2.70
C ASP A 320 -21.06 16.63 -2.40
N GLY A 321 -19.77 16.58 -2.76
CA GLY A 321 -18.82 17.67 -2.54
C GLY A 321 -18.28 17.75 -1.11
N VAL A 322 -18.46 16.71 -0.29
CA VAL A 322 -17.98 16.63 1.08
C VAL A 322 -17.03 15.44 1.23
N LEU A 323 -15.91 15.67 1.91
CA LEU A 323 -14.93 14.64 2.23
C LEU A 323 -15.43 13.84 3.44
N TYR A 324 -15.67 12.54 3.25
CA TYR A 324 -16.10 11.64 4.31
C TYR A 324 -15.02 10.63 4.67
N GLU A 325 -14.79 10.48 5.96
CA GLU A 325 -14.04 9.37 6.55
C GLU A 325 -15.00 8.22 6.88
N LEU A 326 -14.67 7.03 6.39
CA LEU A 326 -15.44 5.80 6.52
C LEU A 326 -14.62 4.75 7.28
N ASP A 327 -14.66 4.83 8.62
CA ASP A 327 -14.08 3.86 9.54
C ASP A 327 -15.17 2.90 10.05
N GLY A 328 -15.13 1.62 9.66
CA GLY A 328 -16.12 0.63 10.10
C GLY A 328 -16.15 0.38 11.62
N ARG A 329 -15.13 0.80 12.38
CA ARG A 329 -15.11 0.74 13.84
C ARG A 329 -15.93 1.85 14.48
N LYS A 330 -16.07 3.01 13.82
CA LYS A 330 -16.88 4.15 14.28
C LYS A 330 -18.37 3.87 14.08
N PRO A 331 -19.27 4.51 14.86
CA PRO A 331 -20.72 4.33 14.69
C PRO A 331 -21.25 4.89 13.36
N PHE A 332 -20.61 5.91 12.81
CA PHE A 332 -21.06 6.59 11.59
C PHE A 332 -19.91 7.23 10.79
N PRO A 333 -20.11 7.50 9.48
CA PRO A 333 -19.22 8.32 8.66
C PRO A 333 -18.98 9.73 9.22
N ILE A 334 -17.74 10.22 9.14
CA ILE A 334 -17.37 11.55 9.66
C ILE A 334 -17.06 12.50 8.50
N ALA A 335 -17.72 13.65 8.48
CA ALA A 335 -17.46 14.72 7.52
C ALA A 335 -16.23 15.54 7.93
N HIS A 336 -15.34 15.81 6.97
CA HIS A 336 -14.11 16.59 7.14
C HIS A 336 -14.14 17.93 6.38
N GLY A 337 -15.31 18.33 5.89
CA GLY A 337 -15.53 19.58 5.15
C GLY A 337 -15.66 19.38 3.64
N ASN A 338 -15.70 20.49 2.92
CA ASN A 338 -15.93 20.49 1.47
C ASN A 338 -14.71 19.94 0.71
N THR A 339 -14.96 19.25 -0.39
CA THR A 339 -13.95 18.78 -1.33
C THR A 339 -14.50 18.75 -2.76
N SER A 340 -13.69 18.31 -3.71
CA SER A 340 -14.10 18.09 -5.10
C SER A 340 -13.38 16.87 -5.68
N GLU A 341 -13.80 16.41 -6.86
CA GLU A 341 -13.14 15.29 -7.55
C GLU A 341 -11.65 15.57 -7.82
N ASP A 342 -11.29 16.82 -8.10
CA ASP A 342 -9.91 17.22 -8.38
C ASP A 342 -9.07 17.44 -7.11
N ALA A 343 -9.71 17.73 -5.98
CA ALA A 343 -9.05 18.08 -4.71
C ALA A 343 -9.09 16.99 -3.64
N LEU A 344 -9.81 15.88 -3.88
CA LEU A 344 -10.03 14.81 -2.88
C LEU A 344 -8.74 14.35 -2.21
N LEU A 345 -7.67 14.13 -2.99
CA LEU A 345 -6.42 13.63 -2.44
C LEU A 345 -5.75 14.69 -1.57
N GLU A 346 -5.66 15.93 -2.05
CA GLU A 346 -5.12 17.07 -1.31
C GLU A 346 -5.86 17.29 0.01
N ASP A 347 -7.19 17.34 -0.01
CA ASP A 347 -8.02 17.58 1.17
C ASP A 347 -7.90 16.42 2.17
N ALA A 348 -7.88 15.17 1.68
CA ALA A 348 -7.64 14.00 2.52
C ALA A 348 -6.25 14.05 3.18
N THR A 349 -5.21 14.54 2.48
CA THR A 349 -3.88 14.69 3.10
C THR A 349 -3.86 15.67 4.26
N ALA A 350 -4.74 16.68 4.28
CA ALA A 350 -4.87 17.58 5.42
C ALA A 350 -5.37 16.81 6.65
N VAL A 351 -6.32 15.88 6.48
CA VAL A 351 -6.80 15.01 7.55
C VAL A 351 -5.72 14.02 7.98
N PHE A 352 -4.97 13.42 7.03
CA PHE A 352 -3.88 12.47 7.35
C PHE A 352 -2.80 13.12 8.20
N ARG A 353 -2.46 14.40 7.94
CA ARG A 353 -1.53 15.15 8.78
C ARG A 353 -2.02 15.28 10.21
N GLN A 354 -3.32 15.46 10.43
CA GLN A 354 -3.87 15.48 11.79
C GLN A 354 -3.69 14.12 12.48
N TYR A 355 -3.90 13.01 11.76
CA TYR A 355 -3.62 11.66 12.30
C TYR A 355 -2.16 11.53 12.74
N MET A 356 -1.22 11.97 11.91
CA MET A 356 0.21 11.94 12.22
C MET A 356 0.60 12.90 13.36
N GLN A 357 -0.05 14.07 13.46
CA GLN A 357 0.22 15.05 14.52
C GLN A 357 -0.27 14.59 15.90
N ARG A 358 -1.32 13.77 15.95
CA ARG A 358 -1.82 13.18 17.21
C ARG A 358 -0.81 12.22 17.83
N ASP A 359 -0.01 11.55 17.01
CA ASP A 359 1.05 10.64 17.46
C ASP A 359 2.37 10.88 16.71
N PRO A 360 3.13 11.94 17.05
CA PRO A 360 4.27 12.39 16.25
C PRO A 360 5.48 11.44 16.29
N GLU A 361 5.49 10.49 17.23
CA GLU A 361 6.53 9.46 17.33
C GLU A 361 6.22 8.24 16.46
N GLU A 362 4.99 8.14 15.96
CA GLU A 362 4.56 7.05 15.11
C GLU A 362 4.97 7.28 13.66
N LEU A 363 5.53 6.25 13.03
CA LEU A 363 6.01 6.30 11.65
C LEU A 363 5.29 5.30 10.74
N ARG A 364 4.48 4.40 11.30
CA ARG A 364 3.80 3.30 10.59
C ARG A 364 2.52 3.76 9.91
N PHE A 365 2.61 4.82 9.10
CA PHE A 365 1.53 5.27 8.25
C PHE A 365 1.72 4.77 6.82
N THR A 366 0.64 4.45 6.13
CA THR A 366 0.65 4.23 4.68
C THR A 366 -0.59 4.86 4.07
N VAL A 367 -0.41 5.51 2.93
CA VAL A 367 -1.51 6.11 2.17
C VAL A 367 -1.57 5.45 0.80
N ILE A 368 -2.79 5.07 0.43
CA ILE A 368 -3.10 4.42 -0.85
C ILE A 368 -4.18 5.26 -1.54
N ALA A 369 -4.07 5.46 -2.85
CA ALA A 369 -5.06 6.18 -3.64
C ALA A 369 -5.70 5.27 -4.69
N LEU A 370 -7.04 5.29 -4.80
CA LEU A 370 -7.78 4.72 -5.91
C LEU A 370 -7.84 5.73 -7.04
N SER A 371 -7.09 5.46 -8.10
CA SER A 371 -6.90 6.37 -9.23
C SER A 371 -7.17 5.71 -10.56
N ALA A 372 -7.45 6.51 -11.59
CA ALA A 372 -7.52 5.99 -12.95
C ALA A 372 -6.17 5.45 -13.41
N VAL A 373 -6.17 4.37 -14.19
CA VAL A 373 -4.97 3.85 -14.85
C VAL A 373 -4.51 4.84 -15.91
N SER A 374 -3.23 5.22 -15.85
CA SER A 374 -2.57 6.16 -16.77
C SER A 374 -2.27 5.57 -18.14
#